data_AF-A0A8J8BY21-F1
#
_entry.id   AF-A0A8J8BY21-F1
#
_cell.length_a   1.000
_cell.length_b   1.000
_cell.length_c   1.000
_cell.angle_alpha   90.00
_cell.angle_beta   90.00
_cell.angle_gamma   90.00
#
_symmetry.space_group_name_H-M   'P 1'
#
loop_
_entity.id
_entity.type
_entity.pdbx_description
1 polymer ?
#
loop_
_entity_poly.entity_id
_entity_poly.type
_entity_poly.pdbx_seq_one_letter_code
_entity_poly.pdbx_strand_id
1 'polypeptide(L)' 'MFGAQSEYYPLKRVIMHRPSDEVDFVTESNKREFLYRETGSKEKMQKEHDSYVQFLEEENVEVILVENTLCPNLVFTR' A
#
# COMPACT_ATOMS: atom_id res chain seq x y z
N MET A 1 0.62 18.71 -16.59
CA MET A 1 0.06 17.43 -17.10
C MET A 1 0.31 16.39 -16.03
N PHE A 2 -0.75 15.75 -15.52
CA PHE A 2 -0.64 14.68 -14.50
C PHE A 2 -0.72 13.32 -15.20
N GLY A 3 0.02 12.32 -14.71
CA GLY A 3 -0.07 10.93 -15.18
C GLY A 3 1.28 10.28 -15.50
N ALA A 4 1.40 8.98 -15.23
CA ALA A 4 2.54 8.18 -15.65
C ALA A 4 2.53 8.02 -17.18
N GLN A 5 3.57 8.50 -17.85
CA GLN A 5 3.72 8.39 -19.30
C GLN A 5 4.53 7.15 -19.72
N SER A 6 5.10 6.44 -18.75
CA SER A 6 5.97 5.30 -18.92
C SER A 6 6.07 4.54 -17.60
N GLU A 7 6.29 3.23 -17.71
CA GLU A 7 6.53 2.31 -16.59
C GLU A 7 8.02 2.20 -16.22
N TYR A 8 8.94 2.79 -17.00
CA TYR A 8 10.40 2.59 -16.84
C TYR A 8 11.20 3.89 -16.68
N TYR A 9 10.59 5.06 -16.91
CA TYR A 9 11.25 6.33 -16.59
C TYR A 9 11.28 6.58 -15.08
N PRO A 10 12.23 7.39 -14.57
CA PRO A 10 12.32 7.69 -13.16
C PRO A 10 11.00 8.18 -12.56
N LEU A 11 10.58 7.54 -11.47
CA LEU A 11 9.38 7.87 -10.73
C LEU A 11 9.56 9.21 -10.02
N LYS A 12 8.54 10.07 -10.09
CA LYS A 12 8.58 11.40 -9.45
C LYS A 12 7.63 11.53 -8.26
N ARG A 13 6.47 10.86 -8.34
CA ARG A 13 5.40 10.93 -7.34
C ARG A 13 4.62 9.63 -7.36
N VAL A 14 4.25 9.13 -6.19
CA VAL A 14 3.46 7.91 -6.01
C VAL A 14 2.40 8.09 -4.94
N ILE A 15 1.27 7.41 -5.12
CA ILE A 15 0.20 7.32 -4.11
C ILE A 15 0.30 5.93 -3.49
N MET A 16 0.32 5.87 -2.17
CA MET A 16 0.44 4.62 -1.41
C MET A 16 -0.58 4.58 -0.28
N HIS A 17 -0.97 3.37 0.13
CA HIS A 17 -1.79 3.15 1.32
C HIS A 17 -0.96 2.42 2.37
N ARG A 18 -0.89 3.00 3.57
CA ARG A 18 -0.22 2.35 4.70
C ARG A 18 -1.18 1.36 5.36
N PRO A 19 -0.80 0.07 5.53
CA PRO A 19 -1.67 -0.90 6.19
C PRO A 19 -2.15 -0.41 7.57
N SER A 20 -3.44 -0.51 7.84
CA SER A 20 -4.06 -0.12 9.11
C SER A 20 -4.80 -1.30 9.75
N ASP A 21 -5.85 -1.04 10.53
CA ASP A 21 -6.58 -2.06 11.27
C ASP A 21 -7.28 -3.09 10.38
N GLU A 22 -7.40 -2.84 9.07
CA GLU A 22 -7.93 -3.80 8.10
C GLU A 22 -7.17 -5.13 8.09
N VAL A 23 -5.87 -5.10 8.38
CA VAL A 23 -5.03 -6.30 8.45
C VAL A 23 -5.52 -7.24 9.55
N ASP A 24 -5.99 -6.69 10.67
CA ASP A 24 -6.39 -7.48 11.84
C ASP A 24 -7.75 -8.20 11.63
N PHE A 25 -8.53 -7.80 10.62
CA PHE A 25 -9.77 -8.50 10.25
C PHE A 25 -9.56 -9.75 9.37
N VAL A 26 -8.35 -9.92 8.84
CA VAL A 26 -7.99 -11.09 8.04
C VAL A 26 -7.65 -12.25 8.96
N THR A 27 -8.45 -13.30 8.87
CA THR A 27 -8.31 -14.54 9.64
C THR A 27 -8.10 -15.72 8.70
N GLU A 28 -7.63 -16.84 9.23
CA GLU A 28 -7.42 -18.05 8.43
C GLU A 28 -8.69 -18.57 7.76
N SER A 29 -9.86 -18.32 8.34
CA SER A 29 -11.15 -18.74 7.78
C SER A 29 -11.64 -17.85 6.64
N ASN A 30 -11.34 -16.54 6.66
CA ASN A 30 -11.85 -15.57 5.69
C ASN A 30 -10.79 -15.05 4.70
N LYS A 31 -9.50 -15.40 4.87
CA LYS A 31 -8.40 -14.86 4.04
C LYS A 31 -8.63 -15.03 2.54
N ARG A 32 -9.23 -16.14 2.11
CA ARG A 32 -9.53 -16.39 0.69
C ARG A 32 -10.63 -15.47 0.16
N GLU A 33 -11.60 -15.12 1.00
CA GLU A 33 -12.69 -14.19 0.66
C GLU A 33 -12.15 -12.75 0.55
N PHE A 34 -11.18 -12.39 1.41
CA PHE A 34 -10.48 -11.11 1.34
C PHE A 34 -9.31 -11.08 0.35
N LEU A 35 -9.11 -12.13 -0.44
CA LEU A 35 -8.04 -12.24 -1.44
C LEU A 35 -6.61 -12.21 -0.87
N TYR A 36 -6.46 -12.57 0.41
CA TYR A 36 -5.17 -12.79 1.06
C TYR A 36 -4.70 -14.24 0.85
N ARG A 37 -3.40 -14.40 0.61
CA ARG A 37 -2.75 -15.72 0.59
C ARG A 37 -2.58 -16.27 2.02
N GLU A 38 -2.22 -15.40 2.95
CA GLU A 38 -1.88 -15.72 4.35
C GLU A 38 -2.33 -14.58 5.27
N THR A 39 -2.57 -14.88 6.55
CA THR A 39 -2.76 -13.84 7.59
C THR A 39 -1.44 -13.17 7.93
N GLY A 40 -1.47 -11.87 8.20
CA GLY A 40 -0.27 -11.07 8.49
C GLY A 40 -0.29 -10.42 9.87
N SER A 41 0.88 -9.92 10.29
CA SER A 41 0.99 -9.02 11.45
C SER A 41 0.97 -7.57 10.95
N LYS A 42 0.02 -6.78 11.44
CA LYS A 42 -0.08 -5.35 11.14
C LYS A 42 1.22 -4.61 11.41
N GLU A 43 1.84 -4.83 12.58
CA GLU A 43 3.10 -4.19 12.97
C GLU A 43 4.23 -4.50 11.98
N LYS A 44 4.37 -5.77 11.58
CA LYS A 44 5.40 -6.18 10.63
C LYS A 44 5.16 -5.55 9.25
N MET A 45 3.92 -5.59 8.76
CA MET A 45 3.56 -5.00 7.47
C MET A 45 3.76 -3.48 7.45
N GLN A 46 3.44 -2.80 8.57
CA GLN A 46 3.69 -1.38 8.74
C GLN A 46 5.18 -1.06 8.71
N LYS A 47 6.01 -1.83 9.44
CA LYS A 47 7.46 -1.63 9.44
C LYS A 47 8.08 -1.82 8.05
N GLU A 48 7.64 -2.84 7.32
CA GLU A 48 8.10 -3.08 5.94
C GLU A 48 7.66 -1.95 5.01
N HIS A 49 6.40 -1.50 5.12
CA HIS A 49 5.88 -0.36 4.35
C HIS A 49 6.64 0.94 4.67
N ASP A 50 6.87 1.25 5.93
CA ASP A 50 7.56 2.47 6.38
C ASP A 50 9.02 2.47 5.88
N SER A 51 9.68 1.31 5.89
CA SER A 51 11.01 1.16 5.30
C SER A 51 11.02 1.41 3.79
N TYR A 52 9.96 1.00 3.09
CA TYR A 52 9.83 1.21 1.65
C TYR A 52 9.51 2.67 1.29
N VAL A 53 8.67 3.33 2.07
CA VAL A 53 8.42 4.78 1.92
C VAL A 53 9.71 5.57 2.13
N GLN A 54 10.47 5.25 3.18
CA GLN A 54 11.75 5.90 3.44
C GLN A 54 12.72 5.74 2.25
N PHE A 55 12.84 4.52 1.70
CA PHE A 55 13.66 4.28 0.52
C PHE A 55 13.25 5.14 -0.68
N LEU A 56 11.94 5.31 -0.93
CA LEU A 56 11.45 6.14 -2.04
C LEU A 56 11.75 7.63 -1.82
N GLU A 57 11.59 8.12 -0.60
CA GLU A 57 11.90 9.51 -0.24
C GLU A 57 13.40 9.81 -0.36
N GLU A 58 14.26 8.86 0.03
CA GLU A 58 15.72 8.94 -0.15
C GLU A 58 16.11 9.04 -1.65
N GLU A 59 15.34 8.39 -2.53
CA GLU A 59 15.47 8.50 -3.99
C GLU A 59 14.78 9.74 -4.59
N ASN A 60 14.34 10.69 -3.76
CA ASN A 60 13.66 11.94 -4.13
C ASN A 60 12.29 11.73 -4.82
N VAL A 61 11.61 10.62 -4.52
CA VAL A 61 10.23 10.37 -4.95
C VAL A 61 9.26 10.99 -3.94
N GLU A 62 8.29 11.77 -4.42
CA GLU A 62 7.22 12.30 -3.57
C GLU A 62 6.20 11.20 -3.24
N VAL A 63 6.13 10.77 -1.98
CA VAL A 63 5.15 9.79 -1.51
C VAL A 63 3.93 10.50 -0.93
N ILE A 64 2.75 10.17 -1.48
CA ILE A 64 1.46 10.64 -0.98
C ILE A 64 0.77 9.47 -0.30
N LEU A 65 0.67 9.52 1.02
CA LEU A 65 -0.07 8.54 1.81
C LEU A 65 -1.56 8.82 1.76
N VAL A 66 -2.34 7.80 1.41
CA VAL A 66 -3.79 7.82 1.53
C VAL A 66 -4.14 7.40 2.94
N GLU A 67 -4.61 8.35 3.75
CA GLU A 67 -5.13 8.07 5.09
C GLU A 67 -6.67 7.95 5.05
N ASN A 68 -7.24 7.10 5.92
CA ASN A 68 -8.69 6.99 6.15
C ASN A 68 -9.54 6.70 4.90
N THR A 69 -9.23 5.65 4.15
CA THR A 69 -10.18 5.09 3.16
C THR A 69 -10.79 3.80 3.68
N LEU A 70 -12.13 3.70 3.62
CA LEU A 70 -12.91 2.58 4.19
C LEU A 70 -12.56 1.20 3.60
N CYS A 71 -11.91 1.16 2.44
CA CYS A 71 -11.36 -0.05 1.82
C CYS A 71 -10.52 0.36 0.59
N PRO A 72 -9.18 0.47 0.70
CA PRO A 72 -8.31 0.82 -0.42
C PRO A 72 -8.40 -0.21 -1.56
N ASN A 73 -8.64 -1.48 -1.23
CA ASN A 73 -8.82 -2.54 -2.23
C ASN A 73 -10.00 -2.27 -3.20
N LEU A 74 -10.97 -1.43 -2.84
CA LEU A 74 -12.04 -0.98 -3.76
C LEU A 74 -11.64 0.24 -4.60
N VAL A 75 -10.62 1.00 -4.20
CA VAL A 75 -10.11 2.15 -4.96
C VAL A 75 -9.23 1.70 -6.13
N PHE A 76 -8.55 0.55 -5.99
CA PHE A 76 -7.59 0.04 -6.97
C PHE A 76 -8.11 -1.13 -7.83
N THR A 77 -9.34 -1.60 -7.60
CA THR A 77 -9.98 -2.61 -8.44
C THR A 77 -10.78 -1.94 -9.56
N ARG A 78 -10.22 -1.97 -10.77
CA ARG A 78 -10.98 -1.92 -12.03
C ARG A 78 -11.07 -3.32 -12.59
#